data_AF-A0ABC8RNX2-F1
#
_entry.id   AF-A0ABC8RNX2-F1
#
_cell.length_a   1.000
_cell.length_b   1.000
_cell.length_c   1.000
_cell.angle_alpha   90.00
_cell.angle_beta   90.00
_cell.angle_gamma   90.00
#
_symmetry.space_group_name_H-M   'P 1'
#
loop_
_entity.id
_entity.type
_entity.pdbx_description
1 polymer ?
#
loop_
_entity_poly.entity_id
_entity_poly.type
_entity_poly.pdbx_seq_one_letter_code
_entity_poly.pdbx_strand_id
1 'polypeptide(L)'
;MAGQGQVLKTKSQPKVDILERGEIFFFYRPKVDKEGAHSPDDVQRLYIVLRPESGQRPVEEKQDPHSGKEGAKMVSKKAAGSTSGKEGASEGGHGSAVVNIEKQPLLRLLIIGRKRLPDPSKKRQPYWSFVEFVTTRIEDVKAALQGGRRRIPPARAIGEGIYCIVRHYPSKQAHTHLVYKLEFPAEDEKNEPQEALNIKREGSFIIQIKNPDQHGTSQSIGIQNKRKAAFPAHLQERFGHRRWHLADPPDFLNYEGCELMLISASDDIEDELGLELKTEGEHEPSCSDLLRTFGEDVSTRPLLRGTWA
;
A
#
# COMPACT_ATOMS: atom_id res chain seq x y z
N MET A 1 -21.89 -4.10 8.20
CA MET A 1 -21.22 -3.64 6.98
C MET A 1 -20.24 -2.59 7.47
N ALA A 2 -18.94 -2.86 7.38
CA ALA A 2 -17.91 -1.93 7.82
C ALA A 2 -17.81 -0.76 6.84
N GLY A 3 -17.38 0.38 7.36
CA GLY A 3 -17.56 1.70 6.77
C GLY A 3 -16.65 1.98 5.60
N GLN A 4 -17.21 2.12 4.40
CA GLN A 4 -16.42 2.40 3.18
C GLN A 4 -15.78 3.80 3.17
N GLY A 5 -16.03 4.61 4.21
CA GLY A 5 -15.83 6.04 4.18
C GLY A 5 -16.63 6.71 3.06
N GLN A 6 -16.92 8.00 3.21
CA GLN A 6 -17.56 8.76 2.14
C GLN A 6 -16.55 9.71 1.50
N VAL A 7 -16.33 9.57 0.20
CA VAL A 7 -15.64 10.60 -0.58
C VAL A 7 -16.70 11.58 -1.09
N LEU A 8 -16.68 12.80 -0.57
CA LEU A 8 -17.54 13.90 -0.99
C LEU A 8 -16.83 14.80 -1.99
N LYS A 9 -17.57 15.22 -3.01
CA LYS A 9 -17.15 16.25 -3.95
C LYS A 9 -17.55 17.60 -3.37
N THR A 10 -16.57 18.43 -3.00
CA THR A 10 -16.81 19.74 -2.36
C THR A 10 -16.98 20.86 -3.39
N LYS A 11 -16.50 20.65 -4.62
CA LYS A 11 -16.66 21.58 -5.75
C LYS A 11 -17.77 21.11 -6.69
N SER A 12 -18.45 22.06 -7.34
CA SER A 12 -19.57 21.77 -8.28
C SER A 12 -19.13 20.99 -9.52
N GLN A 13 -17.87 21.17 -9.95
CA GLN A 13 -17.24 20.44 -11.05
C GLN A 13 -15.78 20.10 -10.69
N PRO A 14 -15.55 19.13 -9.80
CA PRO A 14 -14.19 18.73 -9.48
C PRO A 14 -13.66 17.93 -10.67
N LYS A 15 -12.46 18.28 -11.13
CA LYS A 15 -11.81 17.65 -12.29
C LYS A 15 -11.16 16.33 -11.90
N VAL A 16 -11.91 15.47 -11.21
CA VAL A 16 -11.43 14.22 -10.63
C VAL A 16 -12.40 13.07 -10.91
N ASP A 17 -11.82 11.95 -11.32
CA ASP A 17 -12.51 10.67 -11.43
C ASP A 17 -12.00 9.75 -10.32
N ILE A 18 -12.90 9.19 -9.52
CA ILE A 18 -12.53 8.20 -8.52
C ILE A 18 -12.37 6.86 -9.23
N LEU A 19 -11.17 6.28 -9.13
CA LEU A 19 -10.83 5.00 -9.74
C LEU A 19 -11.06 3.84 -8.78
N GLU A 20 -10.71 4.04 -7.50
CA GLU A 20 -10.76 3.02 -6.44
C GLU A 20 -10.99 3.68 -5.07
N ARG A 21 -11.63 2.96 -4.16
CA ARG A 21 -11.75 3.26 -2.73
C ARG A 21 -11.51 2.00 -1.91
N GLY A 22 -11.05 2.17 -0.67
CA GLY A 22 -11.03 1.09 0.31
C GLY A 22 -10.28 1.45 1.57
N GLU A 23 -9.79 0.44 2.28
CA GLU A 23 -9.06 0.58 3.54
C GLU A 23 -7.54 0.59 3.30
N ILE A 24 -6.84 1.41 4.10
CA ILE A 24 -5.39 1.54 4.12
C ILE A 24 -4.86 1.30 5.52
N PHE A 25 -3.84 0.45 5.62
CA PHE A 25 -3.16 0.14 6.87
C PHE A 25 -1.67 0.42 6.77
N PHE A 26 -1.10 1.05 7.79
CA PHE A 26 0.31 1.37 7.89
C PHE A 26 0.97 0.50 8.95
N PHE A 27 2.10 -0.11 8.60
CA PHE A 27 2.90 -0.90 9.52
C PHE A 27 4.37 -0.53 9.44
N TYR A 28 5.08 -0.54 10.56
CA TYR A 28 6.55 -0.55 10.55
C TYR A 28 7.08 -1.86 11.11
N ARG A 29 8.25 -2.27 10.65
CA ARG A 29 9.03 -3.32 11.30
C ARG A 29 10.28 -2.71 11.92
N PRO A 30 10.53 -2.92 13.22
CA PRO A 30 11.77 -2.47 13.85
C PRO A 30 12.97 -3.28 13.35
N LYS A 31 14.18 -2.77 13.58
CA LYS A 31 15.43 -3.50 13.35
C LYS A 31 15.56 -4.71 14.28
N VAL A 32 16.43 -5.64 13.90
CA VAL A 32 16.77 -6.83 14.71
C VAL A 32 17.28 -6.38 16.09
N ASP A 33 16.95 -7.15 17.13
CA ASP A 33 17.28 -6.91 18.54
C ASP A 33 16.67 -5.64 19.16
N LYS A 34 15.68 -5.02 18.49
CA LYS A 34 14.87 -3.94 19.04
C LYS A 34 13.47 -4.46 19.36
N GLU A 35 13.01 -4.22 20.59
CA GLU A 35 11.62 -4.53 20.95
C GLU A 35 10.65 -3.62 20.19
N GLY A 36 10.98 -2.34 20.01
CA GLY A 36 10.22 -1.32 19.26
C GLY A 36 11.12 -0.29 18.58
N ALA A 37 10.53 0.67 17.87
CA ALA A 37 11.28 1.78 17.28
C ALA A 37 11.10 3.05 18.11
N HIS A 38 12.22 3.73 18.41
CA HIS A 38 12.28 5.01 19.13
C HIS A 38 12.53 6.18 18.15
N SER A 39 12.86 5.85 16.90
CA SER A 39 13.15 6.80 15.83
C SER A 39 13.00 6.13 14.45
N PRO A 40 12.94 6.91 13.36
CA PRO A 40 12.98 6.35 12.01
C PRO A 40 14.23 5.51 11.73
N ASP A 41 15.32 5.70 12.47
CA ASP A 41 16.55 4.93 12.29
C ASP A 41 16.44 3.51 12.84
N ASP A 42 15.58 3.30 13.84
CA ASP A 42 15.25 1.98 14.38
C ASP A 42 14.26 1.21 13.50
N VAL A 43 13.65 1.86 12.51
CA VAL A 43 12.79 1.18 11.54
C VAL A 43 13.65 0.44 10.52
N GLN A 44 13.32 -0.82 10.28
CA GLN A 44 13.88 -1.63 9.21
C GLN A 44 13.09 -1.42 7.92
N ARG A 45 11.76 -1.49 7.98
CA ARG A 45 10.85 -1.40 6.83
C ARG A 45 9.55 -0.71 7.21
N LEU A 46 9.00 0.07 6.28
CA LEU A 46 7.66 0.64 6.35
C LEU A 46 6.79 -0.04 5.28
N TYR A 47 5.59 -0.46 5.66
CA TYR A 47 4.63 -1.13 4.81
C TYR A 47 3.34 -0.32 4.72
N ILE A 48 2.70 -0.41 3.57
CA ILE A 48 1.31 -0.02 3.37
C ILE A 48 0.56 -1.27 2.92
N VAL A 49 -0.57 -1.57 3.53
CA VAL A 49 -1.53 -2.55 2.99
C VAL A 49 -2.72 -1.77 2.44
N LEU A 50 -3.04 -1.99 1.17
CA LEU A 50 -4.26 -1.48 0.56
C LEU A 50 -5.23 -2.65 0.39
N ARG A 51 -6.49 -2.43 0.79
CA ARG A 51 -7.61 -3.33 0.56
C ARG A 51 -8.67 -2.60 -0.26
N PRO A 52 -8.68 -2.74 -1.60
CA PRO A 52 -9.75 -2.20 -2.43
C PRO A 52 -11.11 -2.78 -2.03
N GLU A 53 -12.11 -1.93 -1.92
CA GLU A 53 -13.48 -2.32 -1.58
C GLU A 53 -14.49 -1.91 -2.64
N SER A 54 -14.20 -0.84 -3.38
CA SER A 54 -14.98 -0.44 -4.54
C SER A 54 -14.10 0.26 -5.58
N GLY A 55 -14.55 0.28 -6.82
CA GLY A 55 -13.89 0.99 -7.90
C GLY A 55 -14.88 1.28 -9.02
N GLN A 56 -14.37 1.65 -10.19
CA GLN A 56 -15.21 1.82 -11.39
C GLN A 56 -15.90 0.52 -11.83
N ARG A 57 -15.37 -0.62 -11.40
CA ARG A 57 -15.89 -1.96 -11.66
C ARG A 57 -15.92 -2.73 -10.33
N PRO A 58 -16.88 -3.65 -10.13
CA PRO A 58 -16.89 -4.54 -8.97
C PRO A 58 -15.81 -5.64 -9.05
N VAL A 59 -15.10 -5.70 -10.18
CA VAL A 59 -14.16 -6.75 -10.53
C VAL A 59 -12.84 -6.14 -10.97
N GLU A 60 -11.78 -6.67 -10.38
CA GLU A 60 -10.39 -6.31 -10.61
C GLU A 60 -9.64 -7.48 -11.26
N GLU A 61 -8.68 -7.18 -12.12
CA GLU A 61 -7.73 -8.16 -12.63
C GLU A 61 -6.46 -8.14 -11.76
N LYS A 62 -6.09 -9.29 -11.20
CA LYS A 62 -4.83 -9.45 -10.46
C LYS A 62 -3.94 -10.51 -11.07
N GLN A 63 -2.67 -10.51 -10.67
CA GLN A 63 -1.72 -11.58 -10.96
C GLN A 63 -2.28 -12.98 -10.63
N ASP A 64 -1.93 -14.01 -11.41
CA ASP A 64 -2.34 -15.40 -11.15
C ASP A 64 -1.91 -15.85 -9.72
N PRO A 65 -2.82 -16.39 -8.90
CA PRO A 65 -2.53 -16.81 -7.52
C PRO A 65 -1.54 -17.97 -7.38
N HIS A 66 -1.28 -18.72 -8.45
CA HIS A 66 -0.29 -19.80 -8.47
C HIS A 66 1.10 -19.31 -8.91
N SER A 67 1.24 -18.02 -9.22
CA SER A 67 2.51 -17.40 -9.58
C SER A 67 3.06 -16.51 -8.47
N GLY A 68 4.34 -16.12 -8.59
CA GLY A 68 4.99 -15.23 -7.65
C GLY A 68 5.05 -15.77 -6.21
N LYS A 69 5.08 -14.86 -5.23
CA LYS A 69 5.12 -15.17 -3.80
C LYS A 69 3.80 -15.74 -3.29
N GLU A 70 2.66 -15.34 -3.85
CA GLU A 70 1.36 -15.91 -3.49
C GLU A 70 1.33 -17.43 -3.77
N GLY A 71 1.70 -17.84 -4.97
CA GLY A 71 1.75 -19.26 -5.36
C GLY A 71 2.76 -20.07 -4.56
N ALA A 72 3.95 -19.52 -4.30
CA ALA A 72 4.97 -20.16 -3.48
C ALA A 72 4.49 -20.46 -2.03
N LYS A 73 3.64 -19.59 -1.48
CA LYS A 73 3.00 -19.81 -0.15
C LYS A 73 1.95 -20.91 -0.20
N MET A 74 1.25 -21.11 -1.32
CA MET A 74 0.29 -22.22 -1.47
C MET A 74 0.98 -23.58 -1.57
N VAL A 75 2.08 -23.67 -2.32
CA VAL A 75 2.84 -24.92 -2.49
C VAL A 75 3.49 -25.36 -1.17
N SER A 76 4.07 -24.43 -0.42
CA SER A 76 4.69 -24.73 0.87
C SER A 76 3.70 -25.20 1.95
N LYS A 77 2.40 -24.86 1.84
CA LYS A 77 1.32 -25.43 2.69
C LYS A 77 0.94 -26.87 2.30
N LYS A 78 1.09 -27.27 1.03
CA LYS A 78 0.78 -28.65 0.55
C LYS A 78 1.94 -29.63 0.73
N ALA A 79 3.17 -29.14 0.74
CA ALA A 79 4.37 -29.93 1.00
C ALA A 79 4.96 -29.56 2.37
N ALA A 80 4.47 -30.19 3.45
CA ALA A 80 5.13 -30.13 4.75
C ALA A 80 6.47 -30.89 4.70
N GLY A 81 7.48 -30.32 4.06
CA GLY A 81 8.80 -30.92 3.90
C GLY A 81 9.46 -30.68 2.54
N SER A 82 9.61 -29.42 2.10
CA SER A 82 10.59 -29.10 1.06
C SER A 82 10.90 -27.60 1.01
N THR A 83 12.18 -27.34 0.85
CA THR A 83 12.94 -26.08 0.93
C THR A 83 12.39 -24.95 0.06
N SER A 84 12.57 -23.72 0.56
CA SER A 84 12.37 -22.42 -0.06
C SER A 84 12.42 -22.42 -1.60
N GLY A 85 11.31 -22.01 -2.23
CA GLY A 85 11.26 -21.74 -3.67
C GLY A 85 12.41 -20.79 -4.07
N LYS A 86 13.06 -21.12 -5.19
CA LYS A 86 14.26 -20.44 -5.70
C LYS A 86 14.17 -18.90 -5.56
N GLU A 87 14.99 -18.36 -4.66
CA GLU A 87 15.42 -16.97 -4.66
C GLU A 87 16.30 -16.75 -5.91
N GLY A 88 15.70 -16.60 -7.08
CA GLY A 88 16.44 -16.46 -8.34
C GLY A 88 15.64 -15.99 -9.56
N ALA A 89 14.33 -15.76 -9.44
CA ALA A 89 13.56 -15.14 -10.53
C ALA A 89 13.82 -13.63 -10.57
N SER A 90 14.20 -13.11 -11.74
CA SER A 90 14.32 -11.66 -12.02
C SER A 90 12.97 -10.97 -12.15
N GLU A 91 11.90 -11.74 -12.28
CA GLU A 91 10.53 -11.29 -12.53
C GLU A 91 9.62 -11.71 -11.37
N GLY A 92 8.55 -10.94 -11.17
CA GLY A 92 7.48 -11.19 -10.21
C GLY A 92 6.60 -12.35 -10.65
N GLY A 93 5.40 -12.48 -10.08
CA GLY A 93 4.43 -13.40 -10.65
C GLY A 93 3.86 -12.85 -11.96
N HIS A 94 3.16 -13.73 -12.68
CA HIS A 94 2.72 -13.53 -14.06
C HIS A 94 1.30 -14.06 -14.26
N GLY A 95 0.76 -13.85 -15.44
CA GLY A 95 -0.62 -14.24 -15.76
C GLY A 95 -1.63 -13.41 -15.00
N SER A 96 -2.90 -13.76 -15.14
CA SER A 96 -3.97 -13.01 -14.49
C SER A 96 -5.14 -13.86 -14.04
N ALA A 97 -5.83 -13.35 -13.04
CA ALA A 97 -7.02 -13.91 -12.42
C ALA A 97 -7.98 -12.78 -12.07
N VAL A 98 -9.26 -13.07 -12.21
CA VAL A 98 -10.34 -12.14 -11.95
C VAL A 98 -10.77 -12.23 -10.49
N VAL A 99 -10.90 -11.10 -9.81
CA VAL A 99 -11.35 -11.02 -8.42
C VAL A 99 -12.51 -10.04 -8.30
N ASN A 100 -13.63 -10.50 -7.75
CA ASN A 100 -14.72 -9.61 -7.36
C ASN A 100 -14.44 -9.07 -5.94
N ILE A 101 -14.12 -7.79 -5.83
CA ILE A 101 -13.69 -7.14 -4.59
C ILE A 101 -14.84 -6.89 -3.61
N GLU A 102 -16.09 -6.93 -4.08
CA GLU A 102 -17.29 -6.85 -3.23
C GLU A 102 -17.59 -8.19 -2.53
N LYS A 103 -17.04 -9.29 -3.04
CA LYS A 103 -17.30 -10.66 -2.55
C LYS A 103 -16.17 -11.27 -1.74
N GLN A 104 -14.93 -10.86 -2.00
CA GLN A 104 -13.74 -11.36 -1.32
C GLN A 104 -12.66 -10.28 -1.25
N PRO A 105 -11.79 -10.31 -0.24
CA PRO A 105 -10.75 -9.30 -0.13
C PRO A 105 -9.74 -9.43 -1.27
N LEU A 106 -9.25 -8.28 -1.72
CA LEU A 106 -8.01 -8.14 -2.48
C LEU A 106 -7.05 -7.32 -1.62
N LEU A 107 -5.84 -7.81 -1.41
CA LEU A 107 -4.86 -7.20 -0.51
C LEU A 107 -3.56 -6.94 -1.28
N ARG A 108 -3.09 -5.70 -1.26
CA ARG A 108 -1.82 -5.28 -1.83
C ARG A 108 -0.88 -4.91 -0.69
N LEU A 109 0.22 -5.64 -0.51
CA LEU A 109 1.27 -5.26 0.44
C LEU A 109 2.35 -4.47 -0.31
N LEU A 110 2.50 -3.19 0.02
CA LEU A 110 3.53 -2.31 -0.52
C LEU A 110 4.66 -2.13 0.50
N ILE A 111 5.90 -2.02 0.00
CA ILE A 111 7.07 -1.66 0.81
C ILE A 111 7.56 -0.28 0.38
N ILE A 112 7.69 0.62 1.34
CA ILE A 112 8.28 1.95 1.11
C ILE A 112 9.80 1.81 1.23
N GLY A 113 10.51 2.19 0.17
CA GLY A 113 11.97 2.08 0.08
C GLY A 113 12.71 3.00 1.04
N ARG A 114 12.04 4.08 1.48
CA ARG A 114 12.48 4.90 2.61
C ARG A 114 11.68 4.51 3.85
N LYS A 115 12.27 4.71 5.03
CA LYS A 115 11.68 4.36 6.33
C LYS A 115 10.62 5.37 6.80
N ARG A 116 10.12 6.22 5.91
CA ARG A 116 9.19 7.36 6.15
C ARG A 116 8.45 7.66 4.85
N LEU A 117 7.29 8.30 4.91
CA LEU A 117 6.59 8.82 3.73
C LEU A 117 7.15 10.18 3.27
N PRO A 118 6.91 10.59 2.00
CA PRO A 118 7.27 11.92 1.49
C PRO A 118 6.66 13.06 2.31
N ASP A 119 7.49 14.04 2.67
CA ASP A 119 7.09 15.21 3.47
C ASP A 119 6.64 16.36 2.55
N PRO A 120 5.38 16.80 2.65
CA PRO A 120 4.84 17.85 1.78
C PRO A 120 5.49 19.21 1.99
N SER A 121 6.00 19.48 3.20
CA SER A 121 6.74 20.71 3.52
C SER A 121 8.14 20.76 2.88
N LYS A 122 8.64 19.62 2.41
CA LYS A 122 9.98 19.50 1.80
C LYS A 122 9.89 19.52 0.28
N LYS A 123 11.00 19.86 -0.39
CA LYS A 123 11.11 19.76 -1.86
C LYS A 123 10.57 18.41 -2.32
N ARG A 124 9.73 18.40 -3.36
CA ARG A 124 9.05 17.25 -3.98
C ARG A 124 10.02 16.13 -4.42
N GLN A 125 10.67 15.48 -3.47
CA GLN A 125 11.54 14.35 -3.72
C GLN A 125 10.67 13.09 -3.78
N PRO A 126 10.67 12.39 -4.92
CA PRO A 126 9.91 11.16 -5.05
C PRO A 126 10.49 10.06 -4.16
N TYR A 127 9.63 9.37 -3.43
CA TYR A 127 10.02 8.20 -2.67
C TYR A 127 9.69 6.96 -3.47
N TRP A 128 10.61 6.01 -3.42
CA TRP A 128 10.47 4.73 -4.08
C TRP A 128 9.55 3.81 -3.27
N SER A 129 8.63 3.13 -3.93
CA SER A 129 7.82 2.03 -3.36
C SER A 129 7.70 0.89 -4.36
N PHE A 130 7.34 -0.29 -3.88
CA PHE A 130 6.98 -1.41 -4.75
C PHE A 130 5.96 -2.34 -4.09
N VAL A 131 5.20 -3.05 -4.91
CA VAL A 131 4.28 -4.10 -4.48
C VAL A 131 5.06 -5.37 -4.15
N GLU A 132 5.09 -5.73 -2.87
CA GLU A 132 5.80 -6.91 -2.36
C GLU A 132 5.08 -8.21 -2.75
N PHE A 133 3.75 -8.24 -2.67
CA PHE A 133 2.86 -9.23 -3.28
C PHE A 133 1.40 -8.77 -3.23
N VAL A 134 0.53 -9.47 -3.97
CA VAL A 134 -0.93 -9.29 -3.99
C VAL A 134 -1.59 -10.63 -3.69
N THR A 135 -2.70 -10.61 -2.95
CA THR A 135 -3.39 -11.86 -2.56
C THR A 135 -4.86 -11.63 -2.20
N THR A 136 -5.65 -12.70 -2.25
CA THR A 136 -7.01 -12.73 -1.67
C THR A 136 -7.07 -13.37 -0.27
N ARG A 137 -5.91 -13.73 0.31
CA ARG A 137 -5.83 -14.43 1.59
C ARG A 137 -5.17 -13.54 2.64
N ILE A 138 -5.92 -13.23 3.68
CA ILE A 138 -5.46 -12.43 4.82
C ILE A 138 -4.24 -13.07 5.49
N GLU A 139 -4.20 -14.41 5.57
CA GLU A 139 -3.13 -15.16 6.22
C GLU A 139 -1.77 -14.93 5.56
N ASP A 140 -1.75 -14.65 4.25
CA ASP A 140 -0.51 -14.39 3.53
C ASP A 140 0.09 -13.04 3.91
N VAL A 141 -0.76 -12.06 4.26
CA VAL A 141 -0.34 -10.76 4.81
C VAL A 141 0.06 -10.90 6.27
N LYS A 142 -0.72 -11.61 7.10
CA LYS A 142 -0.36 -11.90 8.51
C LYS A 142 1.02 -12.54 8.61
N ALA A 143 1.27 -13.59 7.84
CA ALA A 143 2.55 -14.29 7.84
C ALA A 143 3.71 -13.37 7.40
N ALA A 144 3.46 -12.46 6.45
CA ALA A 144 4.47 -11.48 6.04
C ALA A 144 4.76 -10.48 7.16
N LEU A 145 3.76 -10.00 7.89
CA LEU A 145 3.91 -9.03 8.97
C LEU A 145 4.54 -9.64 10.23
N GLN A 146 4.16 -10.86 10.63
CA GLN A 146 4.69 -11.52 11.84
C GLN A 146 6.21 -11.78 11.81
N GLY A 147 6.81 -11.86 10.62
CA GLY A 147 8.24 -12.17 10.47
C GLY A 147 8.52 -13.69 10.47
N GLY A 148 9.72 -14.07 10.03
CA GLY A 148 10.12 -15.48 9.92
C GLY A 148 10.76 -16.03 11.20
N ARG A 149 10.98 -17.36 11.24
CA ARG A 149 11.59 -18.10 12.37
C ARG A 149 13.00 -17.62 12.80
N ARG A 150 13.67 -16.72 12.06
CA ARG A 150 15.04 -16.27 12.31
C ARG A 150 15.06 -14.79 12.76
N ARG A 151 14.92 -14.51 14.06
CA ARG A 151 15.17 -13.19 14.73
C ARG A 151 14.63 -11.92 14.03
N ILE A 152 13.64 -12.01 13.13
CA ILE A 152 13.04 -10.82 12.51
C ILE A 152 11.84 -10.44 13.39
N PRO A 153 11.82 -9.26 14.01
CA PRO A 153 10.71 -8.86 14.87
C PRO A 153 9.44 -8.67 14.03
N PRO A 154 8.25 -8.90 14.61
CA PRO A 154 6.99 -8.66 13.93
C PRO A 154 6.82 -7.18 13.57
N ALA A 155 6.15 -6.93 12.44
CA ALA A 155 5.69 -5.60 12.10
C ALA A 155 4.57 -5.18 13.05
N ARG A 156 4.47 -3.88 13.30
CA ARG A 156 3.53 -3.27 14.21
C ARG A 156 2.69 -2.24 13.47
N ALA A 157 1.38 -2.26 13.71
CA ALA A 157 0.45 -1.29 13.13
C ALA A 157 0.69 0.10 13.71
N ILE A 158 0.58 1.13 12.87
CA ILE A 158 0.75 2.55 13.22
C ILE A 158 -0.30 3.46 12.62
N GLY A 159 -1.15 2.93 11.76
CA GLY A 159 -2.24 3.71 11.20
C GLY A 159 -3.21 2.82 10.47
N GLU A 160 -4.46 3.21 10.53
CA GLU A 160 -5.57 2.61 9.81
C GLU A 160 -6.45 3.76 9.33
N GLY A 161 -7.06 3.60 8.17
CA GLY A 161 -8.12 4.47 7.72
C GLY A 161 -8.57 4.13 6.31
N ILE A 162 -9.14 5.12 5.65
CA ILE A 162 -9.70 4.99 4.31
C ILE A 162 -8.79 5.65 3.28
N TYR A 163 -8.83 5.14 2.05
CA TYR A 163 -8.15 5.74 0.91
C TYR A 163 -9.03 5.80 -0.32
N CYS A 164 -8.66 6.68 -1.24
CA CYS A 164 -9.11 6.62 -2.62
C CYS A 164 -7.95 6.84 -3.59
N ILE A 165 -8.05 6.19 -4.75
CA ILE A 165 -7.22 6.50 -5.90
C ILE A 165 -8.05 7.32 -6.87
N VAL A 166 -7.56 8.51 -7.21
CA VAL A 166 -8.28 9.45 -8.08
C VAL A 166 -7.43 9.89 -9.25
N ARG A 167 -8.02 9.96 -10.44
CA ARG A 167 -7.43 10.60 -11.61
C ARG A 167 -7.83 12.07 -11.60
N HIS A 168 -6.84 12.95 -11.51
CA HIS A 168 -7.00 14.40 -11.45
C HIS A 168 -6.54 15.07 -12.75
N TYR A 169 -7.32 16.01 -13.27
CA TYR A 169 -7.03 16.78 -14.48
C TYR A 169 -6.83 18.27 -14.13
N PRO A 170 -5.67 18.64 -13.57
CA PRO A 170 -5.36 20.06 -13.33
C PRO A 170 -5.24 20.84 -14.65
N SER A 171 -4.90 20.14 -15.73
CA SER A 171 -4.66 20.65 -17.08
C SER A 171 -4.97 19.55 -18.11
N LYS A 172 -4.45 19.67 -19.34
CA LYS A 172 -4.54 18.61 -20.36
C LYS A 172 -3.89 17.30 -19.93
N GLN A 173 -2.90 17.36 -19.05
CA GLN A 173 -2.21 16.17 -18.54
C GLN A 173 -2.78 15.77 -17.19
N ALA A 174 -3.32 14.55 -17.13
CA ALA A 174 -3.82 13.95 -15.91
C ALA A 174 -2.69 13.37 -15.05
N HIS A 175 -2.95 13.24 -13.76
CA HIS A 175 -2.15 12.42 -12.86
C HIS A 175 -3.04 11.67 -11.87
N THR A 176 -2.51 10.60 -11.27
CA THR A 176 -3.26 9.83 -10.28
C THR A 176 -2.76 10.18 -8.88
N HIS A 177 -3.68 10.45 -7.95
CA HIS A 177 -3.40 10.57 -6.52
C HIS A 177 -3.81 9.30 -5.79
N LEU A 178 -3.01 8.90 -4.81
CA LEU A 178 -3.44 8.12 -3.66
C LEU A 178 -3.70 9.10 -2.51
N VAL A 179 -4.97 9.25 -2.14
CA VAL A 179 -5.41 10.10 -1.03
C VAL A 179 -5.85 9.21 0.11
N TYR A 180 -5.49 9.53 1.35
CA TYR A 180 -5.93 8.79 2.52
C TYR A 180 -6.28 9.72 3.68
N LYS A 181 -7.11 9.20 4.59
CA LYS A 181 -7.42 9.80 5.88
C LYS A 181 -7.39 8.73 6.95
N LEU A 182 -6.65 8.97 8.03
CA LEU A 182 -6.55 8.05 9.16
C LEU A 182 -7.82 8.10 10.00
N GLU A 183 -8.26 6.92 10.42
CA GLU A 183 -9.31 6.69 11.41
C GLU A 183 -8.71 6.31 12.76
N PHE A 184 -7.60 5.57 12.75
CA PHE A 184 -6.86 5.21 13.95
C PHE A 184 -5.35 5.51 13.83
N PRO A 185 -4.68 5.89 14.96
CA PRO A 185 -5.26 6.15 16.29
C PRO A 185 -6.18 7.38 16.29
N ALA A 186 -7.01 7.59 17.31
CA ALA A 186 -7.90 8.76 17.38
C ALA A 186 -7.12 10.09 17.33
N GLU A 187 -7.77 11.18 16.92
CA GLU A 187 -7.11 12.49 16.69
C GLU A 187 -6.49 13.07 17.97
N ASP A 188 -7.09 12.81 19.13
CA ASP A 188 -6.66 13.25 20.45
C ASP A 188 -5.56 12.37 21.08
N GLU A 189 -5.22 11.24 20.44
CA GLU A 189 -4.13 10.38 20.89
C GLU A 189 -2.75 10.87 20.43
N LYS A 190 -1.72 10.48 21.20
CA LYS A 190 -0.32 10.76 20.85
C LYS A 190 0.02 10.15 19.49
N ASN A 191 0.52 10.98 18.59
CA ASN A 191 0.81 10.65 17.20
C ASN A 191 2.33 10.64 16.89
N GLU A 192 3.20 10.57 17.91
CA GLU A 192 4.66 10.54 17.76
C GLU A 192 5.15 9.50 16.71
N PRO A 193 4.62 8.25 16.66
CA PRO A 193 4.94 7.29 15.61
C PRO A 193 4.68 7.81 14.19
N GLN A 194 3.50 8.38 14.01
CA GLN A 194 2.98 8.84 12.74
C GLN A 194 3.78 10.07 12.30
N GLU A 195 4.05 11.01 13.20
CA GLU A 195 4.89 12.17 12.93
C GLU A 195 6.32 11.79 12.52
N ALA A 196 6.96 10.88 13.27
CA ALA A 196 8.33 10.46 12.98
C ALA A 196 8.48 9.79 11.60
N LEU A 197 7.46 9.02 11.19
CA LEU A 197 7.39 8.36 9.90
C LEU A 197 6.68 9.19 8.82
N ASN A 198 6.25 10.39 9.18
CA ASN A 198 5.56 11.35 8.33
C ASN A 198 4.28 10.78 7.68
N ILE A 199 3.52 10.02 8.48
CA ILE A 199 2.15 9.62 8.18
C ILE A 199 1.27 10.71 8.77
N LYS A 200 0.66 11.51 7.90
CA LYS A 200 -0.22 12.61 8.31
C LYS A 200 -1.62 12.06 8.58
N ARG A 201 -2.46 12.86 9.25
CA ARG A 201 -3.88 12.51 9.45
C ARG A 201 -4.62 12.39 8.14
N GLU A 202 -4.34 13.32 7.23
CA GLU A 202 -4.78 13.28 5.86
C GLU A 202 -3.56 13.49 4.97
N GLY A 203 -3.49 12.77 3.86
CA GLY A 203 -2.35 12.89 2.95
C GLY A 203 -2.69 12.52 1.53
N SER A 204 -1.96 13.14 0.60
CA SER A 204 -2.13 12.96 -0.83
C SER A 204 -0.78 12.77 -1.52
N PHE A 205 -0.66 11.70 -2.30
CA PHE A 205 0.53 11.39 -3.06
C PHE A 205 0.18 11.24 -4.53
N ILE A 206 0.87 11.98 -5.41
CA ILE A 206 0.87 11.63 -6.82
C ILE A 206 1.63 10.31 -6.97
N ILE A 207 0.97 9.31 -7.56
CA ILE A 207 1.53 7.99 -7.81
C ILE A 207 1.81 7.78 -9.28
N GLN A 208 3.03 7.33 -9.60
CA GLN A 208 3.45 7.02 -10.96
C GLN A 208 4.06 5.62 -11.01
N ILE A 209 3.57 4.78 -11.91
CA ILE A 209 4.03 3.42 -12.14
C ILE A 209 5.22 3.45 -13.09
N LYS A 210 6.31 2.77 -12.72
CA LYS A 210 7.47 2.59 -13.59
C LYS A 210 7.21 1.50 -14.61
N ASN A 211 7.58 1.75 -15.85
CA ASN A 211 7.60 0.72 -16.88
C ASN A 211 8.75 -0.29 -16.61
N PRO A 212 8.45 -1.60 -16.43
CA PRO A 212 9.47 -2.62 -16.13
C PRO A 212 10.49 -2.85 -17.27
N ASP A 213 10.10 -2.54 -18.51
CA ASP A 213 10.93 -2.69 -19.73
C ASP A 213 11.92 -1.53 -19.91
N GLN A 214 11.69 -0.41 -19.23
CA GLN A 214 12.56 0.75 -19.37
C GLN A 214 13.80 0.58 -18.48
N HIS A 215 14.92 0.29 -19.15
CA HIS A 215 16.23 0.18 -18.52
C HIS A 215 16.76 1.56 -18.12
N GLY A 216 17.18 1.71 -16.86
CA GLY A 216 17.80 2.93 -16.38
C GLY A 216 18.58 2.69 -15.09
N THR A 217 19.66 3.45 -14.91
CA THR A 217 20.61 3.46 -13.78
C THR A 217 20.00 3.89 -12.45
N SER A 218 18.71 3.67 -12.22
CA SER A 218 18.11 3.78 -10.90
C SER A 218 18.62 2.60 -10.06
N GLN A 219 19.89 2.69 -9.65
CA GLN A 219 20.42 2.01 -8.49
C GLN A 219 19.44 2.31 -7.36
N SER A 220 18.56 1.36 -7.13
CA SER A 220 17.64 1.37 -6.01
C SER A 220 18.50 0.97 -4.82
N ILE A 221 19.31 1.91 -4.35
CA ILE A 221 20.29 1.69 -3.28
C ILE A 221 19.55 1.00 -2.12
N GLY A 222 19.93 -0.24 -1.84
CA GLY A 222 19.48 -0.99 -0.65
C GLY A 222 18.42 -2.08 -0.85
N ILE A 223 17.89 -2.35 -2.06
CA ILE A 223 16.92 -3.44 -2.26
C ILE A 223 17.60 -4.60 -3.00
N GLN A 224 18.12 -5.58 -2.24
CA GLN A 224 18.63 -6.84 -2.78
C GLN A 224 17.47 -7.69 -3.34
N ASN A 225 17.65 -8.27 -4.54
CA ASN A 225 16.72 -9.18 -5.23
C ASN A 225 15.37 -8.57 -5.67
N LYS A 226 15.40 -7.48 -6.46
CA LYS A 226 14.20 -6.90 -7.07
C LYS A 226 13.63 -7.76 -8.19
N ARG A 227 12.49 -8.40 -7.93
CA ARG A 227 11.62 -8.96 -8.96
C ARG A 227 10.90 -7.82 -9.67
N LYS A 228 10.94 -7.79 -11.01
CA LYS A 228 10.19 -6.83 -11.83
C LYS A 228 8.76 -7.30 -12.06
N ALA A 229 7.77 -6.40 -12.06
CA ALA A 229 6.42 -6.77 -12.48
C ALA A 229 6.39 -7.37 -13.89
N ALA A 230 5.66 -8.47 -14.04
CA ALA A 230 5.31 -9.05 -15.32
C ALA A 230 3.84 -8.71 -15.62
N PHE A 231 3.61 -7.53 -16.20
CA PHE A 231 2.27 -7.07 -16.56
C PHE A 231 1.71 -7.85 -17.76
N PRO A 232 0.39 -8.13 -17.80
CA PRO A 232 -0.26 -8.65 -19.00
C PRO A 232 -0.15 -7.62 -20.13
N ALA A 233 -0.22 -8.11 -21.38
CA ALA A 233 0.00 -7.29 -22.58
C ALA A 233 -0.81 -5.99 -22.58
N HIS A 234 -2.10 -6.06 -22.23
CA HIS A 234 -2.98 -4.89 -22.25
C HIS A 234 -2.65 -3.82 -21.18
N LEU A 235 -1.92 -4.16 -20.11
CA LEU A 235 -1.38 -3.19 -19.16
C LEU A 235 -0.01 -2.69 -19.63
N GLN A 236 0.84 -3.59 -20.13
CA GLN A 236 2.17 -3.24 -20.63
C GLN A 236 2.11 -2.28 -21.83
N GLU A 237 1.18 -2.49 -22.75
CA GLU A 237 0.96 -1.65 -23.93
C GLU A 237 0.60 -0.20 -23.58
N ARG A 238 -0.06 0.05 -22.43
CA ARG A 238 -0.46 1.40 -22.00
C ARG A 238 0.73 2.32 -21.73
N PHE A 239 1.89 1.76 -21.36
CA PHE A 239 3.09 2.56 -21.21
C PHE A 239 3.55 3.17 -22.55
N GLY A 240 3.32 2.48 -23.68
CA GLY A 240 3.95 2.80 -24.95
C GLY A 240 5.47 2.94 -24.79
N HIS A 241 6.04 4.06 -25.24
CA HIS A 241 7.47 4.36 -25.07
C HIS A 241 7.81 5.11 -23.78
N ARG A 242 6.84 5.29 -22.87
CA ARG A 242 7.03 6.10 -21.65
C ARG A 242 7.70 5.28 -20.54
N ARG A 243 8.55 5.95 -19.78
CA ARG A 243 9.17 5.41 -18.55
C ARG A 243 8.20 5.33 -17.38
N TRP A 244 7.23 6.23 -17.35
CA TRP A 244 6.27 6.40 -16.27
C TRP A 244 4.86 6.40 -16.83
N HIS A 245 3.94 5.79 -16.11
CA HIS A 245 2.51 5.81 -16.39
C HIS A 245 1.73 6.17 -15.12
N LEU A 246 0.52 6.68 -15.31
CA LEU A 246 -0.42 6.93 -14.22
C LEU A 246 -0.88 5.58 -13.64
N ALA A 247 -1.30 5.54 -12.38
CA ALA A 247 -1.95 4.34 -11.82
C ALA A 247 -3.43 4.28 -12.28
N ASP A 248 -3.63 4.26 -13.60
CA ASP A 248 -4.93 4.17 -14.27
C ASP A 248 -4.83 3.16 -15.43
N PRO A 249 -5.42 1.95 -15.30
CA PRO A 249 -6.28 1.54 -14.17
C PRO A 249 -5.48 1.21 -12.89
N PRO A 250 -6.12 1.18 -11.70
CA PRO A 250 -5.50 0.73 -10.45
C PRO A 250 -4.93 -0.70 -10.54
N ASP A 251 -5.39 -1.52 -11.50
CA ASP A 251 -4.96 -2.89 -11.75
C ASP A 251 -3.43 -3.03 -11.90
N PHE A 252 -2.68 -1.98 -12.27
CA PHE A 252 -1.21 -1.99 -12.22
C PHE A 252 -0.66 -2.38 -10.83
N LEU A 253 -1.35 -2.00 -9.76
CA LEU A 253 -0.95 -2.33 -8.40
C LEU A 253 -1.24 -3.78 -8.01
N ASN A 254 -1.91 -4.55 -8.88
CA ASN A 254 -2.28 -5.95 -8.64
C ASN A 254 -1.18 -6.97 -9.04
N TYR A 255 0.06 -6.50 -9.26
CA TYR A 255 1.19 -7.32 -9.74
C TYR A 255 2.41 -7.19 -8.83
N GLU A 256 2.98 -8.33 -8.44
CA GLU A 256 4.21 -8.38 -7.64
C GLU A 256 5.37 -7.71 -8.37
N GLY A 257 6.13 -6.90 -7.64
CA GLY A 257 7.25 -6.16 -8.22
C GLY A 257 6.83 -4.91 -8.99
N CYS A 258 5.53 -4.53 -8.95
CA CYS A 258 5.08 -3.25 -9.49
C CYS A 258 5.79 -2.12 -8.76
N GLU A 259 6.54 -1.34 -9.53
CA GLU A 259 7.46 -0.31 -9.08
C GLU A 259 6.76 1.06 -9.19
N LEU A 260 6.67 1.84 -8.12
CA LEU A 260 5.98 3.13 -8.12
C LEU A 260 6.73 4.25 -7.37
N MET A 261 6.56 5.49 -7.86
CA MET A 261 6.98 6.70 -7.16
C MET A 261 5.82 7.26 -6.35
N LEU A 262 6.10 7.63 -5.11
CA LEU A 262 5.24 8.43 -4.24
C LEU A 262 5.79 9.85 -4.20
N ILE A 263 5.04 10.81 -4.74
CA ILE A 263 5.42 12.22 -4.75
C ILE A 263 4.42 12.96 -3.88
N SER A 264 4.87 13.66 -2.84
CA SER A 264 3.98 14.47 -2.01
C SER A 264 3.21 15.49 -2.86
N ALA A 265 1.89 15.50 -2.71
CA ALA A 265 1.00 16.48 -3.31
C ALA A 265 0.72 17.64 -2.33
N SER A 266 -0.31 18.44 -2.60
CA SER A 266 -0.73 19.55 -1.73
C SER A 266 -1.05 19.07 -0.31
N ASP A 267 -0.78 19.94 0.67
CA ASP A 267 -1.29 19.80 2.04
C ASP A 267 -2.79 20.13 2.13
N ASP A 268 -3.32 20.82 1.13
CA ASP A 268 -4.73 21.17 1.00
C ASP A 268 -5.37 20.36 -0.13
N ILE A 269 -6.00 19.24 0.26
CA ILE A 269 -6.63 18.27 -0.63
C ILE A 269 -7.97 18.79 -1.14
N GLU A 270 -8.72 19.49 -0.30
CA GLU A 270 -9.99 20.07 -0.67
C GLU A 270 -9.78 21.16 -1.74
N ASP A 271 -8.78 22.02 -1.55
CA ASP A 271 -8.46 23.04 -2.54
C ASP A 271 -7.87 22.44 -3.83
N GLU A 272 -6.97 21.47 -3.75
CA GLU A 272 -6.36 20.87 -4.94
C GLU A 272 -7.36 20.01 -5.73
N LEU A 273 -8.11 19.13 -5.05
CA LEU A 273 -8.91 18.08 -5.68
C LEU A 273 -10.42 18.34 -5.64
N GLY A 274 -10.89 19.22 -4.75
CA GLY A 274 -12.32 19.37 -4.50
C GLY A 274 -12.92 18.11 -3.90
N LEU A 275 -12.16 17.41 -3.05
CA LEU A 275 -12.53 16.16 -2.41
C LEU A 275 -12.35 16.27 -0.90
N GLU A 276 -13.28 15.67 -0.17
CA GLU A 276 -13.18 15.45 1.28
C GLU A 276 -13.40 13.96 1.55
N LEU A 277 -12.49 13.35 2.30
CA LEU A 277 -12.68 11.99 2.83
C LEU A 277 -13.36 12.10 4.21
N LYS A 278 -14.52 11.47 4.35
CA LYS A 278 -15.24 11.35 5.62
C LYS A 278 -15.08 9.94 6.17
N THR A 279 -14.47 9.89 7.34
CA THR A 279 -14.33 8.72 8.20
C THR A 279 -15.64 8.49 8.96
N GLU A 280 -15.94 7.25 9.33
CA GLU A 280 -17.18 6.95 10.07
C GLU A 280 -17.12 7.30 11.56
N GLY A 281 -16.00 7.86 12.03
CA GLY A 281 -15.90 8.45 13.38
C GLY A 281 -15.93 7.40 14.49
N GLU A 282 -15.45 6.19 14.21
CA GLU A 282 -15.40 5.13 15.21
C GLU A 282 -14.12 5.30 16.05
N HIS A 283 -14.25 5.82 17.28
CA HIS A 283 -13.13 5.99 18.23
C HIS A 283 -12.95 4.78 19.17
N GLU A 284 -13.76 3.72 19.01
CA GLU A 284 -13.64 2.53 19.84
C GLU A 284 -12.69 1.48 19.23
N PRO A 285 -11.68 0.98 19.98
CA PRO A 285 -10.81 -0.09 19.53
C PRO A 285 -11.53 -1.34 19.03
N SER A 286 -12.73 -1.63 19.55
CA SER A 286 -13.60 -2.75 19.15
C SER A 286 -14.03 -2.68 17.69
N CYS A 287 -13.98 -1.48 17.09
CA CYS A 287 -14.45 -1.20 15.76
C CYS A 287 -13.37 -1.25 14.67
N SER A 288 -12.08 -1.25 15.05
CA SER A 288 -10.93 -1.24 14.13
C SER A 288 -11.05 -2.32 13.04
N ASP A 289 -11.10 -1.90 11.79
CA ASP A 289 -11.03 -2.73 10.59
C ASP A 289 -9.72 -3.49 10.50
N LEU A 290 -8.65 -2.99 11.14
CA LEU A 290 -7.42 -3.76 11.27
C LEU A 290 -7.64 -4.99 12.14
N LEU A 291 -8.30 -4.87 13.29
CA LEU A 291 -8.65 -6.03 14.12
C LEU A 291 -9.66 -6.94 13.42
N ARG A 292 -10.64 -6.41 12.69
CA ARG A 292 -11.57 -7.23 11.90
C ARG A 292 -10.87 -7.98 10.78
N THR A 293 -9.94 -7.33 10.08
CA THR A 293 -9.21 -7.89 8.94
C THR A 293 -8.13 -8.85 9.38
N PHE A 294 -7.27 -8.46 10.33
CA PHE A 294 -6.08 -9.23 10.72
C PHE A 294 -6.19 -9.92 12.08
N GLY A 295 -7.25 -9.71 12.84
CA GLY A 295 -7.38 -10.26 14.20
C GLY A 295 -6.27 -9.80 15.15
N GLU A 296 -6.15 -10.48 16.29
CA GLU A 296 -5.16 -10.18 17.33
C GLU A 296 -3.72 -10.65 16.98
N ASP A 297 -3.57 -11.36 15.86
CA ASP A 297 -2.31 -11.96 15.40
C ASP A 297 -1.24 -10.93 15.01
N VAL A 298 -1.67 -9.72 14.64
CA VAL A 298 -0.79 -8.61 14.26
C VAL A 298 -0.72 -7.65 15.43
N SER A 299 0.49 -7.20 15.78
CA SER A 299 0.64 -6.28 16.90
C SER A 299 0.02 -4.92 16.57
N THR A 300 -1.17 -4.69 17.12
CA THR A 300 -1.90 -3.41 17.09
C THR A 300 -1.52 -2.50 18.25
N ARG A 301 -0.54 -2.90 19.07
CA ARG A 301 -0.15 -2.14 20.26
C ARG A 301 0.18 -0.68 19.93
N PRO A 302 0.99 -0.34 18.89
CA PRO A 302 1.22 1.07 18.57
C PRO A 302 0.05 1.79 17.88
N LEU A 303 -0.99 1.05 17.46
CA LEU A 303 -2.24 1.63 16.98
C LEU A 303 -3.16 2.00 18.15
N LEU A 304 -3.20 1.18 19.22
CA LEU A 304 -4.19 1.32 20.31
C LEU A 304 -3.64 1.99 21.57
N ARG A 305 -2.45 1.56 22.01
CA ARG A 305 -1.78 1.99 23.24
C ARG A 305 -0.30 1.66 23.12
N GLY A 306 0.41 2.44 22.33
CA GLY A 306 1.86 2.31 22.22
C GLY A 306 2.51 3.64 22.44
N THR A 307 3.45 3.66 23.38
CA THR A 307 4.57 4.57 23.24
C THR A 307 5.32 4.15 21.98
N TRP A 308 5.76 5.14 21.22
CA TRP A 308 7.09 5.05 20.62
C TRP A 308 8.01 4.77 21.82
N ALA A 309 8.23 3.48 22.12
CA ALA A 309 9.07 3.07 23.23
C ALA A 309 10.40 3.74 23.02
#